data_AF-A0A1H7LL20-F1
#
_entry.id   AF-A0A1H7LL20-F1
#
_cell.length_a   1.000
_cell.length_b   1.000
_cell.length_c   1.000
_cell.angle_alpha   90.00
_cell.angle_beta   90.00
_cell.angle_gamma   90.00
#
_symmetry.space_group_name_H-M   'P 1'
#
loop_
_entity.id
_entity.type
_entity.pdbx_description
1 polymer ?
#
loop_
_entity_poly.entity_id
_entity_poly.type
_entity_poly.pdbx_seq_one_letter_code
_entity_poly.pdbx_strand_id
1 'polypeptide(L)'
;MRGGVTALFIATGLATAPAQAAEPWNIPHERQAVLKGRVVDALCQLKGRCTPDCGGGKRQLGLVLSDGMFRLVAKSNIDFAGATTDLSPYCGREIEADGLLIENPAVTLFFVQRLRERPDQDWIAAERFKADFEAKNGKAEEWWRADPEANRIIAADGPFGIKDLQPKPKP
;
A
#
# COMPACT_ATOMS: atom_id res chain seq x y z
N MET A 1 -64.30 28.69 -2.55
CA MET A 1 -63.33 27.89 -1.77
C MET A 1 -62.74 26.82 -2.68
N ARG A 2 -61.51 27.01 -3.18
CA ARG A 2 -60.72 25.96 -3.84
C ARG A 2 -59.30 26.08 -3.30
N GLY A 3 -58.96 25.21 -2.37
CA GLY A 3 -57.65 25.16 -1.73
C GLY A 3 -56.62 24.56 -2.69
N GLY A 4 -55.49 25.26 -2.86
CA GLY A 4 -54.32 24.74 -3.54
C GLY A 4 -53.53 23.85 -2.58
N VAL A 5 -53.20 22.64 -3.02
CA VAL A 5 -52.27 21.76 -2.32
C VAL A 5 -50.90 21.96 -2.96
N THR A 6 -50.02 22.67 -2.26
CA THR A 6 -48.60 22.79 -2.62
C THR A 6 -47.89 21.50 -2.20
N ALA A 7 -47.50 20.68 -3.17
CA ALA A 7 -46.68 19.49 -2.92
C ALA A 7 -45.23 19.92 -2.66
N LEU A 8 -44.77 19.71 -1.42
CA LEU A 8 -43.39 19.94 -1.02
C LEU A 8 -42.56 18.70 -1.39
N PHE A 9 -41.73 18.81 -2.42
CA PHE A 9 -40.75 17.78 -2.75
C PHE A 9 -39.58 17.85 -1.76
N ILE A 10 -39.52 16.89 -0.84
CA ILE A 10 -38.35 16.67 0.01
C ILE A 10 -37.33 15.90 -0.83
N ALA A 11 -36.29 16.59 -1.32
CA ALA A 11 -35.14 15.95 -1.94
C ALA A 11 -34.29 15.28 -0.84
N THR A 12 -34.48 13.97 -0.64
CA THR A 12 -33.55 13.15 0.14
C THR A 12 -32.24 13.05 -0.64
N GLY A 13 -31.27 13.87 -0.26
CA GLY A 13 -29.88 13.72 -0.69
C GLY A 13 -29.33 12.41 -0.13
N LEU A 14 -29.28 11.37 -0.97
CA LEU A 14 -28.49 10.18 -0.71
C LEU A 14 -27.02 10.61 -0.76
N ALA A 15 -26.46 10.90 0.41
CA ALA A 15 -25.01 10.98 0.57
C ALA A 15 -24.46 9.57 0.33
N THR A 16 -24.04 9.30 -0.91
CA THR A 16 -23.18 8.16 -1.20
C THR A 16 -21.89 8.37 -0.42
N ALA A 17 -21.74 7.66 0.71
CA ALA A 17 -20.42 7.47 1.29
C ALA A 17 -19.49 7.03 0.15
N PRO A 18 -18.26 7.56 0.05
CA PRO A 18 -17.34 7.11 -0.98
C PRO A 18 -17.23 5.60 -0.88
N ALA A 19 -17.62 4.92 -1.95
CA ALA A 19 -17.57 3.48 -2.01
C ALA A 19 -16.09 3.07 -1.85
N GLN A 20 -15.88 2.18 -0.89
CA GLN A 20 -14.66 1.43 -0.61
C GLN A 20 -13.65 2.09 0.33
N ALA A 21 -13.59 1.52 1.53
CA ALA A 21 -12.48 1.60 2.46
C ALA A 21 -11.63 0.32 2.30
N ALA A 22 -10.31 0.44 2.41
CA ALA A 22 -9.36 -0.67 2.48
C ALA A 22 -9.82 -1.78 3.44
N GLU A 23 -9.50 -3.05 3.19
CA GLU A 23 -9.89 -4.13 4.08
C GLU A 23 -9.10 -4.08 5.39
N PRO A 24 -9.75 -4.06 6.58
CA PRO A 24 -9.04 -4.03 7.85
C PRO A 24 -8.26 -5.33 8.08
N TRP A 25 -7.07 -5.22 8.65
CA TRP A 25 -6.19 -6.35 8.98
C TRP A 25 -6.12 -6.63 10.48
N ASN A 26 -6.90 -5.89 11.27
CA ASN A 26 -6.94 -5.94 12.73
C ASN A 26 -5.56 -5.65 13.37
N ILE A 27 -4.78 -4.76 12.74
CA ILE A 27 -3.52 -4.27 13.29
C ILE A 27 -3.82 -3.22 14.37
N PRO A 28 -3.18 -3.29 15.54
CA PRO A 28 -3.34 -2.26 16.56
C PRO A 28 -3.08 -0.85 16.00
N HIS A 29 -4.00 0.07 16.28
CA HIS A 29 -3.98 1.46 15.81
C HIS A 29 -4.18 1.66 14.30
N GLU A 30 -4.69 0.66 13.57
CA GLU A 30 -5.05 0.84 12.16
C GLU A 30 -6.32 1.69 12.01
N ARG A 31 -6.33 2.53 10.97
CA ARG A 31 -7.49 3.26 10.48
C ARG A 31 -7.53 3.15 8.97
N GLN A 32 -8.67 2.74 8.40
CA GLN A 32 -8.87 2.81 6.95
C GLN A 32 -8.81 4.27 6.52
N ALA A 33 -8.04 4.55 5.46
CA ALA A 33 -7.84 5.92 4.98
C ALA A 33 -7.55 5.94 3.47
N VAL A 34 -8.09 6.94 2.80
CA VAL A 34 -7.68 7.34 1.46
C VAL A 34 -6.75 8.55 1.59
N LEU A 35 -5.51 8.41 1.12
CA LEU A 35 -4.53 9.47 1.08
C LEU A 35 -4.37 9.98 -0.35
N LYS A 36 -4.41 11.29 -0.53
CA LYS A 36 -4.10 11.94 -1.79
C LYS A 36 -2.75 12.64 -1.67
N GLY A 37 -1.80 12.31 -2.53
CA GLY A 37 -0.47 12.89 -2.46
C GLY A 37 0.43 12.54 -3.63
N ARG A 38 1.57 13.23 -3.69
CA ARG A 38 2.60 13.03 -4.70
C ARG A 38 3.53 11.89 -4.31
N VAL A 39 3.77 10.94 -5.20
CA VAL A 39 4.73 9.85 -4.99
C VAL A 39 6.15 10.38 -5.05
N VAL A 40 6.94 10.08 -4.02
CA VAL A 40 8.34 10.53 -3.90
C VAL A 40 9.25 9.42 -3.37
N ASP A 41 10.54 9.53 -3.68
CA ASP A 41 11.61 8.80 -2.99
C ASP A 41 11.73 9.32 -1.53
N ALA A 42 11.63 8.40 -0.56
CA ALA A 42 11.70 8.73 0.85
C ALA A 42 13.03 9.40 1.24
N LEU A 43 14.15 8.97 0.67
CA LEU A 43 15.47 9.55 0.98
C LEU A 43 15.67 10.92 0.34
N CYS A 44 15.11 11.13 -0.85
CA CYS A 44 15.02 12.45 -1.46
C CYS A 44 14.22 13.40 -0.55
N GLN A 45 13.03 12.99 -0.12
CA GLN A 45 12.14 13.83 0.69
C GLN A 45 12.71 14.12 2.09
N LEU A 46 13.25 13.11 2.77
CA LEU A 46 13.67 13.24 4.17
C LEU A 46 15.10 13.78 4.32
N LYS A 47 15.96 13.60 3.31
CA LYS A 47 17.40 13.88 3.41
C LYS A 47 17.98 14.64 2.21
N GLY A 48 17.17 14.99 1.20
CA GLY A 48 17.64 15.63 -0.04
C GLY A 48 18.49 14.71 -0.93
N ARG A 49 18.53 13.40 -0.67
CA ARG A 49 19.35 12.44 -1.43
C ARG A 49 18.58 11.87 -2.61
N CYS A 50 18.38 12.70 -3.62
CA CYS A 50 17.52 12.36 -4.75
C CYS A 50 18.22 11.50 -5.80
N THR A 51 17.45 10.58 -6.37
CA THR A 51 17.83 9.81 -7.56
C THR A 51 16.80 9.98 -8.66
N PRO A 52 17.20 9.95 -9.95
CA PRO A 52 16.24 9.96 -11.06
C PRO A 52 15.21 8.83 -10.91
N ASP A 53 13.99 9.06 -11.43
CA ASP A 53 12.90 8.07 -11.45
C ASP A 53 12.61 7.43 -10.09
N CYS A 54 12.73 8.23 -9.01
CA CYS A 54 12.60 7.76 -7.64
C CYS A 54 13.45 6.52 -7.34
N GLY A 55 14.58 6.35 -8.03
CA GLY A 55 15.49 5.21 -7.89
C GLY A 55 15.07 3.91 -8.60
N GLY A 56 14.11 3.96 -9.54
CA GLY A 56 13.82 2.85 -10.46
C GLY A 56 13.47 1.54 -9.76
N GLY A 57 12.64 1.61 -8.72
CA GLY A 57 12.24 0.45 -7.91
C GLY A 57 13.22 0.02 -6.80
N LYS A 58 14.36 0.71 -6.64
CA LYS A 58 15.37 0.40 -5.62
C LYS A 58 15.32 1.28 -4.37
N ARG A 59 14.37 2.22 -4.32
CA ARG A 59 14.17 3.13 -3.18
C ARG A 59 12.83 2.84 -2.54
N GLN A 60 12.79 3.05 -1.23
CA GLN A 60 11.52 3.12 -0.53
C GLN A 60 10.77 4.40 -0.96
N LEU A 61 9.51 4.25 -1.33
CA LEU A 61 8.67 5.36 -1.76
C LEU A 61 7.67 5.76 -0.67
N GLY A 62 7.15 6.97 -0.80
CA GLY A 62 6.08 7.48 0.05
C GLY A 62 5.24 8.55 -0.66
N LEU A 63 4.29 9.12 0.08
CA LEU A 63 3.44 10.21 -0.40
C LEU A 63 3.77 11.50 0.34
N VAL A 64 3.87 12.60 -0.40
CA VAL A 64 3.80 13.95 0.17
C VAL A 64 2.38 14.46 -0.05
N LEU A 65 1.67 14.70 1.04
CA LEU A 65 0.31 15.21 1.03
C LEU A 65 0.30 16.73 0.75
N SER A 66 -0.89 17.30 0.54
CA SER A 66 -1.06 18.72 0.20
C SER A 66 -0.59 19.68 1.29
N ASP A 67 -0.60 19.26 2.55
CA ASP A 67 -0.08 19.99 3.71
C ASP A 67 1.44 19.83 3.91
N GLY A 68 2.12 19.14 2.99
CA GLY A 68 3.55 18.86 3.07
C GLY A 68 3.91 17.67 3.94
N MET A 69 2.94 17.00 4.56
CA MET A 69 3.17 15.83 5.39
C MET A 69 3.67 14.66 4.54
N PHE A 70 4.76 14.03 4.97
CA PHE A 70 5.25 12.81 4.37
C PHE A 70 4.63 11.57 5.03
N ARG A 71 4.18 10.63 4.21
CA ARG A 71 3.68 9.32 4.63
C ARG A 71 4.52 8.24 3.98
N LEU A 72 5.21 7.46 4.81
CA LEU A 72 5.91 6.27 4.37
C LEU A 72 4.88 5.22 3.96
N VAL A 73 4.95 4.76 2.71
CA VAL A 73 4.01 3.76 2.19
C VAL A 73 4.64 2.38 2.24
N ALA A 74 3.94 1.44 2.87
CA ALA A 74 4.30 0.04 2.94
C ALA A 74 3.26 -0.83 2.22
N LYS A 75 3.63 -2.07 1.90
CA LYS A 75 2.72 -3.13 1.45
C LYS A 75 3.23 -4.42 2.07
N SER A 76 2.38 -5.11 2.83
CA SER A 76 2.79 -6.25 3.66
C SER A 76 4.00 -5.95 4.57
N ASN A 77 4.28 -6.84 5.51
CA ASN A 77 5.44 -6.76 6.42
C ASN A 77 6.59 -7.67 5.97
N ILE A 78 6.74 -7.86 4.66
CA ILE A 78 7.83 -8.65 4.09
C ILE A 78 8.85 -7.65 3.55
N ASP A 79 10.06 -7.69 4.09
CA ASP A 79 11.09 -6.65 3.94
C ASP A 79 11.44 -6.27 2.48
N PHE A 80 11.14 -7.13 1.52
CA PHE A 80 11.46 -6.98 0.10
C PHE A 80 10.23 -6.97 -0.84
N ALA A 81 9.04 -7.28 -0.34
CA ALA A 81 7.80 -7.30 -1.11
C ALA A 81 6.91 -6.12 -0.76
N GLY A 82 7.44 -4.92 -1.03
CA GLY A 82 6.84 -3.65 -0.63
C GLY A 82 6.02 -2.95 -1.72
N ALA A 83 5.43 -1.82 -1.35
CA ALA A 83 4.62 -0.96 -2.23
C ALA A 83 5.41 -0.30 -3.37
N THR A 84 6.73 -0.42 -3.35
CA THR A 84 7.62 0.26 -4.28
C THR A 84 7.33 -0.13 -5.73
N THR A 85 7.09 -1.40 -6.02
CA THR A 85 6.76 -1.85 -7.37
C THR A 85 5.45 -1.23 -7.86
N ASP A 86 4.45 -1.14 -6.98
CA ASP A 86 3.16 -0.51 -7.27
C ASP A 86 3.27 1.00 -7.49
N LEU A 87 4.12 1.69 -6.72
CA LEU A 87 4.25 3.14 -6.72
C LEU A 87 5.23 3.69 -7.77
N SER A 88 6.26 2.93 -8.15
CA SER A 88 7.33 3.40 -9.06
C SER A 88 6.80 4.00 -10.37
N PRO A 89 5.78 3.42 -11.05
CA PRO A 89 5.20 4.01 -12.27
C PRO A 89 4.58 5.41 -12.09
N TYR A 90 4.38 5.82 -10.84
CA TYR A 90 3.76 7.09 -10.46
C TYR A 90 4.77 8.08 -9.87
N CYS A 91 6.08 7.81 -9.95
CA CYS A 91 7.11 8.69 -9.42
C CYS A 91 6.88 10.16 -9.85
N GLY A 92 6.83 11.07 -8.87
CA GLY A 92 6.61 12.50 -9.09
C GLY A 92 5.17 12.90 -9.42
N ARG A 93 4.24 11.94 -9.59
CA ARG A 93 2.83 12.17 -9.92
C ARG A 93 1.98 12.13 -8.66
N GLU A 94 0.85 12.83 -8.70
CA GLU A 94 -0.19 12.76 -7.68
C GLU A 94 -1.08 11.53 -7.90
N ILE A 95 -1.41 10.84 -6.82
CA ILE A 95 -2.34 9.70 -6.81
C ILE A 95 -3.27 9.79 -5.61
N GLU A 96 -4.36 9.04 -5.67
CA GLU A 96 -5.12 8.61 -4.50
C GLU A 96 -4.73 7.18 -4.16
N ALA A 97 -4.45 6.91 -2.89
CA ALA A 97 -4.10 5.61 -2.37
C ALA A 97 -5.04 5.24 -1.22
N ASP A 98 -5.74 4.13 -1.37
CA ASP A 98 -6.63 3.55 -0.35
C ASP A 98 -5.88 2.46 0.42
N GLY A 99 -5.94 2.51 1.75
CA GLY A 99 -5.12 1.68 2.61
C GLY A 99 -5.40 1.82 4.10
N LEU A 100 -4.48 1.29 4.89
CA LEU A 100 -4.53 1.32 6.36
C LEU A 100 -3.46 2.27 6.89
N LEU A 101 -3.88 3.36 7.53
CA LEU A 101 -3.00 4.22 8.30
C LEU A 101 -2.84 3.65 9.70
N ILE A 102 -1.64 3.19 10.03
CA ILE A 102 -1.27 2.75 11.38
C ILE A 102 -0.49 3.89 12.03
N GLU A 103 -0.99 4.39 13.15
CA GLU A 103 -0.44 5.56 13.80
C GLU A 103 -0.34 5.34 15.31
N ASN A 104 0.88 5.30 15.83
CA ASN A 104 1.17 5.26 17.26
C ASN A 104 2.39 6.16 17.56
N PRO A 105 2.74 6.39 18.84
CA PRO A 105 3.86 7.27 19.19
C PRO A 105 5.24 6.83 18.67
N ALA A 106 5.42 5.56 18.30
CA ALA A 106 6.69 5.04 17.79
C ALA A 106 6.78 5.10 16.26
N VAL A 107 5.67 4.91 15.54
CA VAL A 107 5.67 4.84 14.08
C VAL A 107 4.34 5.25 13.46
N THR A 108 4.43 5.92 12.31
CA THR A 108 3.31 6.15 11.39
C THR A 108 3.62 5.49 10.05
N LEU A 109 2.79 4.52 9.64
CA LEU A 109 2.92 3.81 8.37
C LEU A 109 1.59 3.80 7.63
N PHE A 110 1.63 3.86 6.31
CA PHE A 110 0.46 3.69 5.47
C PHE A 110 0.59 2.42 4.63
N PHE A 111 -0.26 1.42 4.88
CA PHE A 111 -0.30 0.18 4.11
C PHE A 111 -1.24 0.34 2.93
N VAL A 112 -0.68 0.55 1.74
CA VAL A 112 -1.49 0.70 0.52
C VAL A 112 -2.12 -0.63 0.14
N GLN A 113 -3.39 -0.59 -0.22
CA GLN A 113 -4.10 -1.74 -0.78
C GLN A 113 -4.51 -1.50 -2.22
N ARG A 114 -4.87 -0.26 -2.56
CA ARG A 114 -5.29 0.13 -3.90
C ARG A 114 -4.85 1.56 -4.20
N LEU A 115 -4.77 1.90 -5.48
CA LEU A 115 -4.44 3.25 -5.95
C LEU A 115 -5.17 3.61 -7.24
N ARG A 116 -5.28 4.90 -7.50
CA ARG A 116 -5.75 5.46 -8.78
C ARG A 116 -5.13 6.84 -8.99
N GLU A 117 -5.01 7.28 -10.23
CA GLU A 117 -4.46 8.60 -10.51
C GLU A 117 -5.50 9.71 -10.44
N ARG A 118 -6.77 9.36 -10.72
CA ARG A 118 -7.87 10.32 -10.74
C ARG A 118 -9.13 9.79 -10.06
N PRO A 119 -9.98 10.67 -9.52
CA PRO A 119 -11.20 10.27 -8.82
C PRO A 119 -12.23 9.52 -9.67
N ASP A 120 -12.19 9.71 -10.99
CA ASP A 120 -13.08 9.08 -11.98
C ASP A 120 -12.59 7.71 -12.46
N GLN A 121 -11.39 7.29 -12.04
CA GLN A 121 -10.83 6.00 -12.39
C GLN A 121 -11.21 4.91 -11.38
N ASP A 122 -11.31 3.69 -11.90
CA ASP A 122 -11.39 2.48 -11.08
C ASP A 122 -10.11 2.31 -10.25
N TRP A 123 -10.29 1.73 -9.07
CA TRP A 123 -9.18 1.37 -8.19
C TRP A 123 -8.34 0.25 -8.79
N ILE A 124 -7.02 0.43 -8.76
CA ILE A 124 -6.03 -0.58 -9.14
C ILE A 124 -5.51 -1.22 -7.86
N ALA A 125 -5.56 -2.55 -7.77
CA ALA A 125 -5.01 -3.27 -6.63
C ALA A 125 -3.48 -3.11 -6.58
N ALA A 126 -2.94 -2.79 -5.40
CA ALA A 126 -1.51 -2.73 -5.14
C ALA A 126 -0.95 -4.15 -4.96
N GLU A 127 -0.93 -4.93 -6.03
CA GLU A 127 -0.47 -6.33 -6.08
C GLU A 127 0.58 -6.59 -7.16
N ARG A 128 1.17 -5.54 -7.74
CA ARG A 128 2.11 -5.66 -8.86
C ARG A 128 3.32 -6.52 -8.49
N PHE A 129 3.82 -6.42 -7.26
CA PHE A 129 4.89 -7.31 -6.78
C PHE A 129 4.52 -8.80 -6.95
N LYS A 130 3.31 -9.20 -6.51
CA LYS A 130 2.87 -10.59 -6.58
C LYS A 130 2.71 -11.02 -8.04
N ALA A 131 2.14 -10.16 -8.88
CA ALA A 131 2.01 -10.43 -10.31
C ALA A 131 3.38 -10.65 -10.99
N ASP A 132 4.36 -9.79 -10.68
CA ASP A 132 5.73 -9.90 -11.23
C ASP A 132 6.44 -11.15 -10.70
N PHE A 133 6.26 -11.47 -9.41
CA PHE A 133 6.77 -12.70 -8.81
C PHE A 133 6.21 -13.93 -9.51
N GLU A 134 4.89 -14.01 -9.69
CA GLU A 134 4.23 -15.16 -10.31
C GLU A 134 4.61 -15.30 -11.79
N ALA A 135 4.79 -14.19 -12.50
CA ALA A 135 5.27 -14.21 -13.88
C ALA A 135 6.68 -14.81 -14.01
N LYS A 136 7.54 -14.58 -13.00
CA LYS A 136 8.92 -15.08 -12.98
C LYS A 136 9.04 -16.51 -12.46
N ASN A 137 8.27 -16.86 -11.43
CA ASN A 137 8.49 -18.08 -10.63
C ASN A 137 7.33 -19.08 -10.73
N GLY A 138 6.22 -18.70 -11.36
CA GLY A 138 4.98 -19.47 -11.36
C GLY A 138 4.10 -19.16 -10.15
N LYS A 139 2.83 -19.60 -10.23
CA LYS A 139 1.85 -19.43 -9.15
C LYS A 139 2.12 -20.40 -8.00
N ALA A 140 1.91 -19.93 -6.78
CA ALA A 140 1.97 -20.73 -5.57
C ALA A 140 0.91 -20.24 -4.57
N GLU A 141 0.41 -21.15 -3.72
CA GLU A 141 -0.53 -20.80 -2.65
C GLU A 141 0.08 -19.79 -1.66
N GLU A 142 1.32 -20.05 -1.25
CA GLU A 142 2.11 -19.15 -0.40
C GLU A 142 3.41 -18.81 -1.11
N TRP A 143 3.36 -17.74 -1.91
CA TRP A 143 4.49 -17.32 -2.74
C TRP A 143 5.79 -17.15 -1.95
N TRP A 144 5.73 -16.65 -0.70
CA TRP A 144 6.91 -16.41 0.14
C TRP A 144 7.58 -17.71 0.61
N ARG A 145 6.87 -18.84 0.67
CA ARG A 145 7.46 -20.16 0.92
C ARG A 145 7.98 -20.81 -0.35
N ALA A 146 7.41 -20.45 -1.49
CA ALA A 146 7.81 -20.95 -2.81
C ALA A 146 8.93 -20.13 -3.47
N ASP A 147 9.34 -19.00 -2.89
CA ASP A 147 10.37 -18.12 -3.47
C ASP A 147 11.71 -18.87 -3.60
N PRO A 148 12.21 -19.11 -4.84
CA PRO A 148 13.43 -19.85 -5.07
C PRO A 148 14.67 -19.13 -4.52
N GLU A 149 14.68 -17.79 -4.49
CA GLU A 149 15.82 -17.04 -3.99
C GLU A 149 15.87 -17.08 -2.45
N ALA A 150 14.73 -16.90 -1.79
CA ALA A 150 14.64 -17.07 -0.34
C ALA A 150 15.06 -18.48 0.07
N ASN A 151 14.55 -19.51 -0.63
CA ASN A 151 14.91 -20.91 -0.37
C ASN A 151 16.40 -21.18 -0.59
N ARG A 152 17.01 -20.58 -1.62
CA ARG A 152 18.46 -20.67 -1.86
C ARG A 152 19.27 -20.05 -0.72
N ILE A 153 18.88 -18.87 -0.24
CA ILE A 153 19.54 -18.19 0.89
C ILE A 153 19.40 -19.00 2.18
N ILE A 154 18.19 -19.49 2.49
CA ILE A 154 17.94 -20.31 3.68
C ILE A 154 18.74 -21.62 3.63
N ALA A 155 18.88 -22.25 2.46
CA ALA A 155 19.69 -23.45 2.32
C ALA A 155 21.19 -23.19 2.54
N ALA A 156 21.69 -22.01 2.15
CA ALA A 156 23.09 -21.63 2.32
C ALA A 156 23.41 -21.21 3.77
N ASP A 157 22.56 -20.36 4.35
CA ASP A 157 22.86 -19.59 5.57
C ASP A 157 22.03 -20.06 6.77
N GLY A 158 21.00 -20.86 6.55
CA GLY A 158 20.04 -21.29 7.56
C GLY A 158 18.98 -20.24 7.90
N PRO A 159 17.91 -20.62 8.63
CA PRO A 159 16.89 -19.68 9.08
C PRO A 159 17.51 -18.56 9.94
N PHE A 160 17.08 -17.31 9.73
CA PHE A 160 17.64 -16.10 10.36
C PHE A 160 19.16 -15.90 10.15
N GLY A 161 19.75 -16.56 9.15
CA GLY A 161 21.20 -16.53 8.91
C GLY A 161 22.00 -17.38 9.90
N ILE A 162 21.35 -18.33 10.58
CA ILE A 162 21.99 -19.27 11.51
C ILE A 162 21.98 -20.67 10.89
N LYS A 163 23.14 -21.12 10.43
CA LYS A 163 23.32 -22.46 9.87
C LYS A 163 22.92 -23.54 10.89
N ASP A 164 22.29 -24.59 10.39
CA ASP A 164 21.81 -25.75 11.16
C ASP A 164 20.70 -25.44 12.19
N LEU A 165 20.16 -24.20 12.23
CA LEU A 165 19.00 -23.88 13.04
C LEU A 165 17.78 -24.68 12.55
N GLN A 166 17.35 -25.64 13.36
CA GLN A 166 16.14 -26.42 13.09
C GLN A 166 14.92 -25.71 13.67
N PRO A 167 13.81 -25.59 12.91
CA PRO A 167 12.56 -25.12 13.49
C PRO A 167 12.14 -26.05 14.63
N LYS A 168 11.52 -25.49 15.67
CA LYS A 168 10.90 -26.32 16.70
C LYS A 168 9.89 -27.27 16.05
N PRO A 169 9.82 -28.54 16.46
CA PRO A 169 8.76 -29.43 16.01
C PRO A 169 7.40 -28.75 16.21
N LYS A 170 6.52 -28.86 15.21
CA LYS A 170 5.15 -28.38 15.39
C LYS A 170 4.52 -29.15 16.55
N PRO A 171 3.79 -28.47 17.46
CA PRO A 171 3.03 -29.15 18.50
C PRO A 171 1.94 -30.05 17.90
#